data_AF-A0A2M7EKN7-F1
#
_entry.id   AF-A0A2M7EKN7-F1
#
_cell.length_a   1.000
_cell.length_b   1.000
_cell.length_c   1.000
_cell.angle_alpha   90.00
_cell.angle_beta   90.00
_cell.angle_gamma   90.00
#
_symmetry.space_group_name_H-M   'P 1'
#
loop_
_entity.id
_entity.type
_entity.pdbx_description
1 polymer ?
#
loop_
_entity_poly.entity_id
_entity_poly.type
_entity_poly.pdbx_seq_one_letter_code
_entity_poly.pdbx_strand_id
1 'polypeptide(L)'
;DQPDLWPIKPETVIGRQICNDNGGGMTKGDDGKESCSARYEYFIAGTEPKSGESIRQSVPINKDTDKLASPTDTNVENKDKTIIKDMFSNYCVDCNHDKDPYSIIKL
;
A
#
# COMPACT_ATOMS: atom_id res chain seq x y z
N ASP A 1 25.97 -14.20 -33.05
CA ASP A 1 26.09 -14.16 -31.58
C ASP A 1 26.36 -12.73 -31.13
N GLN A 2 25.38 -12.10 -30.47
CA GLN A 2 25.55 -10.79 -29.83
C GLN A 2 25.93 -11.02 -28.37
N PRO A 3 27.02 -10.43 -27.87
CA PRO A 3 27.38 -10.57 -26.46
C PRO A 3 26.36 -9.87 -25.56
N ASP A 4 26.09 -10.46 -24.40
CA ASP A 4 25.24 -9.84 -23.39
C ASP A 4 25.87 -8.52 -22.93
N LEU A 5 25.13 -7.43 -23.11
CA LEU A 5 25.50 -6.11 -22.61
C LEU A 5 24.84 -5.90 -21.25
N TRP A 6 25.65 -5.52 -20.26
CA TRP A 6 25.11 -5.11 -18.96
C TRP A 6 24.25 -3.84 -19.12
N PRO A 7 23.05 -3.78 -18.51
CA PRO A 7 22.21 -2.59 -18.60
C PRO A 7 22.92 -1.37 -18.02
N ILE A 8 23.07 -0.33 -18.85
CA ILE A 8 23.53 0.99 -18.40
C ILE A 8 22.31 1.79 -17.98
N LYS A 9 22.25 2.19 -16.71
CA LYS A 9 21.16 3.05 -16.21
C LYS A 9 21.33 4.48 -16.78
N PRO A 10 20.36 5.02 -17.54
CA PRO A 10 20.41 6.40 -18.01
C PRO A 10 20.44 7.41 -16.85
N GLU A 11 21.02 8.60 -17.07
CA GLU A 11 21.07 9.67 -16.06
C GLU A 11 19.68 10.14 -15.60
N THR A 12 18.70 10.07 -16.50
CA THR A 12 17.30 10.43 -16.23
C THR A 12 16.54 9.35 -15.47
N VAL A 13 17.17 8.23 -15.10
CA VAL A 13 16.54 7.15 -14.35
C VAL A 13 17.07 7.14 -12.91
N ILE A 14 16.15 7.31 -11.97
CA ILE A 14 16.40 7.24 -10.54
C ILE A 14 15.84 5.93 -9.99
N GLY A 15 16.24 5.55 -8.78
CA GLY A 15 15.61 4.44 -8.09
C GLY A 15 15.11 4.84 -6.71
N ARG A 16 13.98 4.26 -6.32
CA ARG A 16 13.23 4.58 -5.10
C ARG A 16 12.80 3.28 -4.42
N GLN A 17 12.63 3.36 -3.10
CA GLN A 17 11.96 2.32 -2.32
C GLN A 17 10.46 2.59 -2.34
N ILE A 18 9.69 1.60 -2.76
CA ILE A 18 8.27 1.70 -3.06
C ILE A 18 7.51 0.62 -2.29
N CYS A 19 6.36 0.96 -1.72
CA CYS A 19 5.51 0.04 -0.99
C CYS A 19 4.97 -1.07 -1.89
N ASN A 20 5.05 -2.30 -1.40
CA ASN A 20 4.68 -3.47 -2.19
C ASN A 20 3.21 -3.53 -2.58
N ASP A 21 2.35 -2.98 -1.72
CA ASP A 21 0.90 -3.09 -1.77
C ASP A 21 0.21 -2.05 -2.66
N ASN A 22 0.72 -0.81 -2.71
CA ASN A 22 0.08 0.29 -3.43
C ASN A 22 0.98 1.04 -4.42
N GLY A 23 2.28 0.75 -4.48
CA GLY A 23 3.18 1.45 -5.39
C GLY A 23 3.54 2.88 -4.95
N GLY A 24 3.19 3.31 -3.74
CA GLY A 24 3.56 4.59 -3.17
C GLY A 24 5.00 4.62 -2.67
N GLY A 25 5.60 5.81 -2.58
CA GLY A 25 6.94 5.98 -2.01
C GLY A 25 7.00 5.55 -0.55
N MET A 26 7.97 4.71 -0.18
CA MET A 26 8.20 4.33 1.21
C MET A 26 8.79 5.52 1.99
N THR A 27 8.26 5.75 3.19
CA THR A 27 8.80 6.76 4.12
C THR A 27 9.26 6.09 5.41
N LYS A 28 10.17 6.75 6.12
CA LYS A 28 10.60 6.35 7.47
C LYS A 28 10.10 7.39 8.46
N GLY A 29 9.48 6.93 9.54
CA GLY A 29 9.12 7.79 10.67
C GLY A 29 10.35 8.26 11.45
N ASP A 30 10.13 9.14 12.43
CA ASP A 30 11.20 9.65 13.31
C ASP A 30 11.85 8.53 14.15
N ASP A 31 11.13 7.44 14.39
CA ASP A 31 11.59 6.22 15.05
C ASP A 31 12.38 5.28 14.11
N GLY A 32 12.56 5.67 12.85
CA GLY A 32 13.24 4.88 11.81
C GLY A 32 12.40 3.73 11.25
N LYS A 33 11.14 3.59 11.68
CA LYS A 33 10.25 2.53 11.19
C LYS A 33 9.77 2.85 9.78
N GLU A 34 9.84 1.85 8.91
CA GLU A 34 9.35 1.95 7.54
C GLU A 34 7.82 1.96 7.50
N SER A 35 7.24 2.80 6.65
CA SER A 35 5.80 2.94 6.49
C SER A 35 5.12 1.66 5.96
N CYS A 36 5.87 0.83 5.24
CA CYS A 36 5.38 -0.35 4.53
C CYS A 36 6.53 -1.33 4.24
N SER A 37 6.20 -2.57 3.89
CA SER A 37 7.15 -3.48 3.23
C SER A 37 7.45 -2.94 1.83
N ALA A 38 8.72 -2.65 1.55
CA ALA A 38 9.13 -1.99 0.31
C ALA A 38 9.93 -2.89 -0.64
N ARG A 39 9.96 -2.48 -1.91
CA ARG A 39 10.83 -2.99 -2.96
C ARG A 39 11.52 -1.84 -3.68
N TYR A 40 12.67 -2.11 -4.30
CA TYR A 40 13.38 -1.12 -5.09
C TYR A 40 12.86 -1.12 -6.54
N GLU A 41 12.48 0.04 -7.04
CA GLU A 41 12.04 0.24 -8.43
C GLU A 41 12.75 1.43 -9.08
N TYR A 42 12.82 1.42 -10.41
CA TYR A 42 13.40 2.48 -11.23
C TYR A 42 12.31 3.35 -11.87
N PHE A 43 12.52 4.67 -11.85
CA PHE A 43 11.59 5.66 -12.39
C PHE A 43 12.33 6.67 -13.25
N ILE A 44 11.61 7.26 -14.21
CA ILE A 44 12.07 8.49 -14.85
C ILE A 44 12.08 9.59 -13.79
N ALA A 45 13.15 10.38 -13.75
CA ALA A 45 13.30 11.48 -12.80
C ALA A 45 12.11 12.45 -12.90
N GLY A 46 11.45 12.71 -11.78
CA GLY A 46 10.27 13.58 -11.71
C GLY A 46 8.93 12.86 -11.88
N THR A 47 8.95 11.56 -12.18
CA THR A 47 7.73 10.72 -12.27
C THR A 47 7.63 9.70 -11.14
N GLU A 48 8.55 9.72 -10.17
CA GLU A 48 8.48 8.80 -9.05
C GLU A 48 7.24 9.07 -8.19
N PRO A 49 6.59 8.01 -7.67
CA PRO A 49 5.46 8.16 -6.77
C PRO A 49 5.91 8.83 -5.47
N LYS A 50 5.07 9.74 -4.98
CA LYS A 50 5.20 10.31 -3.63
C LYS A 50 4.70 9.30 -2.60
N SER A 51 4.81 9.63 -1.31
CA SER A 51 4.31 8.78 -0.23
C SER A 51 2.89 8.30 -0.51
N GLY A 52 2.69 6.99 -0.55
CA GLY A 52 1.35 6.41 -0.73
C GLY A 52 0.54 6.50 0.56
N GLU A 53 -0.78 6.56 0.43
CA GLU A 53 -1.71 6.53 1.57
C GLU A 53 -2.03 5.09 2.05
N SER A 54 -1.15 4.10 1.80
CA SER A 54 -1.29 2.80 2.47
C SER A 54 -0.65 2.89 3.84
N ILE A 55 -1.46 2.70 4.86
CA ILE A 55 -1.03 2.79 6.25
C ILE A 55 -1.53 1.55 6.96
N ARG A 56 -0.59 0.75 7.47
CA ARG A 56 -0.91 -0.28 8.45
C ARG A 56 -1.33 0.41 9.74
N GLN A 57 -2.60 0.31 10.06
CA GLN A 57 -3.19 1.05 11.17
C GLN A 57 -4.17 0.17 11.95
N SER A 58 -4.34 0.50 13.23
CA SER A 58 -5.30 -0.20 14.08
C SER A 58 -6.72 0.28 13.75
N VAL A 59 -7.55 -0.62 13.21
CA VAL A 59 -8.93 -0.32 12.79
C VAL A 59 -9.94 -1.23 13.48
N PRO A 60 -11.18 -0.75 13.67
CA PRO A 60 -12.26 -1.58 14.17
C PRO A 60 -12.69 -2.62 13.11
N ILE A 61 -12.66 -3.89 13.50
CA ILE A 61 -13.05 -5.05 12.70
C ILE A 61 -14.20 -5.77 13.41
N ASN A 62 -15.21 -6.14 12.64
CA ASN A 62 -16.31 -6.97 13.11
C ASN A 62 -15.79 -8.41 13.33
N LYS A 63 -15.93 -8.92 14.55
CA LYS A 63 -15.36 -10.22 14.94
C LYS A 63 -15.95 -11.41 14.19
N ASP A 64 -17.21 -11.29 13.77
CA ASP A 64 -17.94 -12.40 13.14
C ASP A 64 -17.62 -12.50 11.64
N THR A 65 -17.25 -11.38 11.00
CA THR A 65 -17.01 -11.33 9.55
C THR A 65 -15.55 -11.11 9.16
N ASP A 66 -14.70 -10.64 10.09
CA ASP A 66 -13.35 -10.11 9.84
C ASP A 66 -13.31 -9.03 8.74
N LYS A 67 -14.38 -8.22 8.67
CA LYS A 67 -14.51 -7.05 7.80
C LYS A 67 -14.42 -5.74 8.60
N LEU A 68 -14.15 -4.63 7.92
CA LEU A 68 -14.23 -3.29 8.53
C LEU A 68 -15.59 -3.10 9.20
N ALA A 69 -15.58 -2.69 10.47
CA ALA A 69 -16.80 -2.53 11.24
C ALA A 69 -17.66 -1.39 10.69
N SER A 70 -18.94 -1.66 10.53
CA SER A 70 -19.97 -0.64 10.30
C SER A 70 -20.24 0.13 11.60
N PRO A 71 -20.69 1.41 11.55
CA PRO A 71 -21.15 2.13 12.73
C PRO A 71 -22.26 1.43 13.52
N THR A 72 -22.97 0.48 12.91
CA THR A 72 -24.04 -0.31 13.53
C THR A 72 -23.54 -1.58 14.23
N ASP A 73 -22.28 -1.96 14.04
CA ASP A 73 -21.73 -3.20 14.59
C ASP A 73 -21.47 -3.07 16.09
N THR A 74 -21.96 -4.04 16.86
CA THR A 74 -21.78 -4.09 18.32
C THR A 74 -20.64 -5.01 18.75
N ASN A 75 -20.25 -5.97 17.90
CA ASN A 75 -19.22 -6.97 18.18
C ASN A 75 -17.91 -6.66 17.44
N VAL A 76 -17.20 -5.64 17.92
CA VAL A 76 -16.03 -5.07 17.25
C VAL A 76 -14.75 -5.28 18.07
N GLU A 77 -13.62 -5.46 17.41
CA GLU A 77 -12.28 -5.38 17.99
C GLU A 77 -11.31 -4.59 17.12
N ASN A 78 -10.32 -3.95 17.74
CA ASN A 78 -9.27 -3.29 16.97
C ASN A 78 -8.21 -4.31 16.52
N LYS A 79 -7.92 -4.33 15.22
CA LYS A 79 -6.84 -5.10 14.62
C LYS A 79 -5.97 -4.22 13.75
N ASP A 80 -4.69 -4.53 13.70
CA ASP A 80 -3.76 -3.90 12.75
C ASP A 80 -3.99 -4.48 11.36
N LYS A 81 -4.57 -3.67 10.48
CA LYS A 81 -4.91 -4.03 9.10
C LYS A 81 -4.25 -3.06 8.12
N THR A 82 -4.12 -3.51 6.88
CA THR A 82 -3.55 -2.72 5.78
C THR A 82 -4.68 -2.00 5.07
N ILE A 83 -4.76 -0.68 5.27
CA ILE A 83 -5.81 0.15 4.68
C ILE A 83 -5.23 0.97 3.55
N ILE A 84 -5.87 0.88 2.39
CA ILE A 84 -5.66 1.79 1.27
C ILE A 84 -6.81 2.78 1.28
N LYS A 85 -6.47 4.07 1.26
CA LYS A 85 -7.44 5.15 1.18
C LYS A 85 -7.44 5.74 -0.22
N ASP A 86 -8.63 5.94 -0.78
CA ASP A 86 -8.83 6.79 -1.94
C ASP A 86 -9.61 8.06 -1.57
N MET A 87 -9.95 8.87 -2.57
CA MET A 87 -10.67 10.14 -2.36
C MET A 87 -12.08 9.95 -1.76
N PHE A 88 -12.63 8.73 -1.75
CA PHE A 88 -14.03 8.46 -1.42
C PHE A 88 -14.21 7.39 -0.32
N SER A 89 -13.25 6.50 -0.13
CA SER A 89 -13.41 5.26 0.62
C SER A 89 -12.10 4.76 1.22
N ASN A 90 -12.25 3.90 2.23
CA ASN A 90 -11.16 3.09 2.77
C ASN A 90 -11.38 1.65 2.34
N TYR A 91 -10.34 1.03 1.80
CA TYR A 91 -10.31 -0.37 1.43
C TYR A 91 -9.34 -1.14 2.33
N CYS A 92 -9.84 -2.17 3.00
CA CYS A 92 -9.00 -3.06 3.79
C CYS A 92 -8.49 -4.20 2.91
N VAL A 93 -7.18 -4.29 2.72
CA VAL A 93 -6.54 -5.27 1.81
C VAL A 93 -6.47 -6.67 2.41
N ASP A 94 -6.32 -6.76 3.73
CA ASP A 94 -6.13 -8.00 4.49
C ASP A 94 -7.35 -8.34 5.36
N CYS A 95 -8.53 -7.89 4.95
CA CYS A 95 -9.82 -8.29 5.52
C CYS A 95 -10.42 -9.47 4.76
N ASN A 96 -11.47 -10.08 5.32
CA ASN A 96 -12.23 -11.09 4.60
C ASN A 96 -12.99 -10.46 3.41
N HIS A 97 -12.75 -10.97 2.21
CA HIS A 97 -13.39 -10.50 0.98
C HIS A 97 -14.47 -11.45 0.42
N ASP A 98 -14.88 -12.46 1.20
CA ASP A 98 -15.94 -13.37 0.80
C ASP A 98 -17.22 -12.60 0.47
N LYS A 99 -17.69 -12.80 -0.77
CA LYS A 99 -18.91 -12.20 -1.34
C LYS A 99 -18.87 -10.67 -1.48
N ASP A 100 -17.70 -10.06 -1.40
CA ASP A 100 -17.56 -8.63 -1.73
C ASP A 100 -17.77 -8.41 -3.23
N PRO A 101 -18.45 -7.32 -3.64
CA PRO A 101 -18.38 -6.88 -5.02
C PRO A 101 -16.95 -6.43 -5.36
N TYR A 102 -16.60 -6.48 -6.64
CA TYR A 102 -15.32 -5.90 -7.07
C TYR A 102 -15.27 -4.41 -6.70
N SER A 103 -14.11 -3.96 -6.24
CA SER A 103 -13.88 -2.57 -5.87
C SER A 103 -12.75 -2.00 -6.73
N ILE A 104 -12.96 -0.81 -7.30
CA ILE A 104 -11.93 -0.10 -8.05
C ILE A 104 -11.40 1.00 -7.14
N ILE A 105 -10.17 0.84 -6.69
CA ILE A 105 -9.47 1.81 -5.85
C ILE A 105 -8.77 2.81 -6.77
N LYS A 106 -8.99 4.11 -6.53
CA LYS A 106 -8.32 5.19 -7.28
C LYS A 106 -7.23 5.83 -6.42
N LEU A 107 -6.00 5.42 -6.65
CA LEU A 107 -4.79 5.97 -6.02
C LEU A 107 -4.36 7.30 -6.65
#